data_AF-A0A847JB53-F1
#
_entry.id   AF-A0A847JB53-F1
#
_cell.length_a   1.000
_cell.length_b   1.000
_cell.length_c   1.000
_cell.angle_alpha   90.00
_cell.angle_beta   90.00
_cell.angle_gamma   90.00
#
_symmetry.space_group_name_H-M   'P 1'
#
loop_
_entity.id
_entity.type
_entity.pdbx_description
1 polymer ?
#
loop_
_entity_poly.entity_id
_entity_poly.type
_entity_poly.pdbx_seq_one_letter_code
_entity_poly.pdbx_strand_id
1 'polypeptide(L)'
;MHTLLRRSTRLIATALLALAAATPSVAAAGRLGRGVNMLSTDGMFRPGETSLFSPSTFDRLRALGFDHVRINALPFERIGPDGRLDERWIATLRRTIDTALARGLSVVVDVHEFLFCQREPTACEVKLDAAWSTLALRLSDYDDRVAFEILNEPGGAMDAARWNRVLARELATIRRLNPHRKVVVGPAEGNHFAALSKLKLPAEDRDLLIGVHYYEPFRFTHQGAPWARL
;
A
#
# COMPACT_ATOMS: atom_id res chain seq x y z
N MET A 1 -49.91 16.40 -70.24
CA MET A 1 -49.69 17.76 -69.72
C MET A 1 -48.97 17.68 -68.37
N HIS A 2 -47.72 18.13 -68.37
CA HIS A 2 -47.03 18.82 -67.29
C HIS A 2 -46.86 18.16 -65.90
N THR A 3 -45.59 17.78 -65.66
CA THR A 3 -44.78 18.01 -64.44
C THR A 3 -45.14 17.25 -63.14
N LEU A 4 -44.22 16.90 -62.23
CA LEU A 4 -42.86 17.36 -61.94
C LEU A 4 -42.13 16.23 -61.18
N LEU A 5 -40.88 15.95 -61.56
CA LEU A 5 -39.95 15.11 -60.80
C LEU A 5 -39.76 15.70 -59.39
N ARG A 6 -39.99 14.91 -58.34
CA ARG A 6 -39.35 15.12 -57.03
C ARG A 6 -38.29 14.03 -56.83
N ARG A 7 -37.04 14.39 -57.14
CA ARG A 7 -35.87 13.63 -56.72
C ARG A 7 -35.71 13.82 -55.21
N SER A 8 -36.11 12.83 -54.44
CA SER A 8 -35.83 12.77 -53.01
C SER A 8 -34.41 12.25 -52.81
N THR A 9 -33.44 13.15 -52.73
CA THR A 9 -32.07 12.85 -52.36
C THR A 9 -32.05 12.42 -50.89
N ARG A 10 -32.00 11.11 -50.61
CA ARG A 10 -31.72 10.61 -49.26
C ARG A 10 -30.24 10.84 -48.97
N LEU A 11 -29.92 11.87 -48.19
CA LEU A 11 -28.63 11.98 -47.51
C LEU A 11 -28.53 10.83 -46.50
N ILE A 12 -27.78 9.79 -46.86
CA ILE A 12 -27.32 8.79 -45.90
C ILE A 12 -26.15 9.43 -45.17
N ALA A 13 -26.40 9.94 -43.96
CA ALA A 13 -25.34 10.33 -43.05
C ALA A 13 -24.66 9.06 -42.54
N THR A 14 -23.55 8.68 -43.17
CA THR A 14 -22.69 7.60 -42.70
C THR A 14 -22.01 8.08 -41.42
N ALA A 15 -22.58 7.72 -40.27
CA ALA A 15 -21.89 7.87 -38.99
C ALA A 15 -20.69 6.92 -38.99
N LEU A 16 -19.49 7.44 -39.31
CA LEU A 16 -18.25 6.76 -38.98
C LEU A 16 -18.15 6.67 -37.47
N LEU A 17 -18.54 5.53 -36.92
CA LEU A 17 -18.13 5.12 -35.58
C LEU A 17 -16.61 4.93 -35.66
N ALA A 18 -15.86 5.98 -35.32
CA ALA A 18 -14.46 5.81 -34.98
C ALA A 18 -14.44 4.93 -33.74
N LEU A 19 -14.23 3.63 -33.93
CA LEU A 19 -13.75 2.76 -32.87
C LEU A 19 -12.40 3.35 -32.49
N ALA A 20 -12.37 4.18 -31.47
CA ALA A 20 -11.16 4.43 -30.72
C ALA A 20 -10.76 3.06 -30.18
N ALA A 21 -9.94 2.33 -30.94
CA ALA A 21 -9.13 1.29 -30.35
C ALA A 21 -8.43 1.98 -29.21
N ALA A 22 -8.81 1.66 -27.97
CA ALA A 22 -8.10 2.09 -26.80
C ALA A 22 -6.70 1.51 -26.96
N THR A 23 -5.80 2.28 -27.57
CA THR A 23 -4.38 2.06 -27.49
C THR A 23 -4.11 1.91 -26.01
N PRO A 24 -3.58 0.77 -25.53
CA PRO A 24 -3.17 0.68 -24.14
C PRO A 24 -1.95 1.59 -24.01
N SER A 25 -2.19 2.88 -23.83
CA SER A 25 -1.27 3.83 -23.24
C SER A 25 -1.26 3.56 -21.74
N VAL A 26 -0.90 2.33 -21.38
CA VAL A 26 -0.58 1.89 -20.02
C VAL A 26 0.89 2.26 -19.82
N ALA A 27 1.16 3.56 -19.77
CA ALA A 27 2.49 4.06 -19.49
C ALA A 27 2.75 3.93 -17.98
N ALA A 28 3.71 3.06 -17.69
CA ALA A 28 4.31 2.69 -16.41
C ALA A 28 4.68 3.85 -15.47
N ALA A 29 3.76 4.25 -14.59
CA ALA A 29 4.04 5.02 -13.38
C ALA A 29 3.13 4.54 -12.23
N GLY A 30 3.72 4.25 -11.07
CA GLY A 30 3.05 4.18 -9.75
C GLY A 30 1.70 3.45 -9.58
N ARG A 31 1.27 2.53 -10.45
CA ARG A 31 -0.04 1.85 -10.29
C ARG A 31 0.07 0.67 -9.33
N LEU A 32 -0.41 0.87 -8.10
CA LEU A 32 -0.82 -0.21 -7.21
C LEU A 32 -2.08 -0.88 -7.78
N GLY A 33 -1.89 -1.80 -8.73
CA GLY A 33 -2.96 -2.61 -9.32
C GLY A 33 -3.24 -3.87 -8.51
N ARG A 34 -3.15 -5.06 -9.12
CA ARG A 34 -3.30 -6.32 -8.37
C ARG A 34 -2.10 -6.53 -7.45
N GLY A 35 -2.36 -6.74 -6.16
CA GLY A 35 -1.34 -6.85 -5.12
C GLY A 35 -1.33 -8.20 -4.43
N VAL A 36 -0.18 -8.58 -3.89
CA VAL A 36 -0.04 -9.70 -2.95
C VAL A 36 0.69 -9.25 -1.69
N ASN A 37 0.29 -9.78 -0.54
CA ASN A 37 0.98 -9.54 0.73
C ASN A 37 2.15 -10.52 0.88
N MET A 38 3.34 -9.99 1.11
CA MET A 38 4.46 -10.71 1.68
C MET A 38 4.34 -10.63 3.19
N LEU A 39 3.93 -11.74 3.80
CA LEU A 39 3.64 -11.81 5.23
C LEU A 39 4.92 -11.63 6.06
N SER A 40 4.75 -11.06 7.25
CA SER A 40 5.85 -10.79 8.19
C SER A 40 6.55 -12.06 8.69
N THR A 41 5.92 -13.22 8.52
CA THR A 41 6.48 -14.54 8.83
C THR A 41 7.36 -15.11 7.71
N ASP A 42 7.54 -14.41 6.59
CA ASP A 42 8.40 -14.88 5.51
C ASP A 42 9.85 -15.04 5.98
N GLY A 43 10.49 -16.14 5.57
CA GLY A 43 11.86 -16.47 5.95
C GLY A 43 12.91 -15.43 5.54
N MET A 44 12.59 -14.50 4.64
CA MET A 44 13.49 -13.43 4.22
C MET A 44 14.00 -12.55 5.37
N PHE A 45 13.19 -12.34 6.41
CA PHE A 45 13.56 -11.56 7.59
C PHE A 45 14.03 -12.43 8.77
N ARG A 46 14.20 -13.74 8.56
CA ARG A 46 14.51 -14.73 9.59
C ARG A 46 15.74 -15.55 9.15
N PRO A 47 16.95 -15.24 9.65
CA PRO A 47 18.17 -15.93 9.24
C PRO A 47 18.05 -17.45 9.38
N GLY A 48 18.37 -18.19 8.32
CA GLY A 48 18.31 -19.65 8.29
C GLY A 48 16.97 -20.24 7.83
N GLU A 49 15.94 -19.41 7.65
CA GLU A 49 14.65 -19.84 7.10
C GLU A 49 14.57 -19.64 5.58
N THR A 50 13.78 -20.48 4.91
CA THR A 50 13.55 -20.34 3.48
C THR A 50 12.50 -19.25 3.23
N SER A 51 12.84 -18.25 2.42
CA SER A 51 11.87 -17.25 1.97
C SER A 51 10.92 -17.83 0.94
N LEU A 52 9.61 -17.57 1.09
CA LEU A 52 8.61 -17.86 0.07
C LEU A 52 8.66 -16.83 -1.06
N PHE A 53 9.15 -15.63 -0.79
CA PHE A 53 9.36 -14.54 -1.75
C PHE A 53 10.78 -14.56 -2.33
N SER A 54 11.20 -15.71 -2.86
CA SER A 54 12.41 -15.82 -3.67
C SER A 54 12.33 -14.96 -4.95
N PRO A 55 13.46 -14.65 -5.62
CA PRO A 55 13.45 -14.01 -6.94
C PRO A 55 12.48 -14.68 -7.93
N SER A 56 12.43 -16.02 -7.95
CA SER A 56 11.52 -16.77 -8.82
C SER A 56 10.03 -16.58 -8.49
N THR A 57 9.71 -16.27 -7.23
CA THR A 57 8.35 -15.97 -6.79
C THR A 57 7.91 -14.63 -7.37
N PHE A 58 8.76 -13.61 -7.31
CA PHE A 58 8.47 -12.31 -7.93
C PHE A 58 8.29 -12.43 -9.46
N ASP A 59 9.10 -13.27 -10.13
CA ASP A 59 8.93 -13.53 -11.57
C ASP A 59 7.55 -14.13 -11.88
N ARG A 60 7.12 -15.12 -11.07
CA ARG A 60 5.79 -15.73 -11.20
C ARG A 60 4.67 -14.74 -10.94
N LEU A 61 4.78 -13.90 -9.92
CA LEU A 61 3.78 -12.87 -9.61
C LEU A 61 3.60 -11.93 -10.79
N ARG A 62 4.71 -11.44 -11.37
CA ARG A 62 4.63 -10.57 -12.55
C ARG A 62 3.99 -11.28 -13.75
N ALA A 63 4.36 -12.54 -14.00
CA ALA A 63 3.79 -13.34 -15.08
C ALA A 63 2.27 -13.61 -14.90
N LEU A 64 1.80 -13.72 -13.66
CA LEU A 64 0.38 -13.85 -13.31
C LEU A 64 -0.39 -12.53 -13.37
N GLY A 65 0.27 -11.41 -13.69
CA GLY A 65 -0.36 -10.10 -13.83
C GLY A 65 -0.60 -9.38 -12.51
N PHE A 66 0.21 -9.66 -11.48
CA PHE A 66 0.33 -8.79 -10.32
C PHE A 66 1.18 -7.56 -10.67
N ASP A 67 0.83 -6.44 -10.05
CA ASP A 67 1.43 -5.12 -10.27
C ASP A 67 2.26 -4.67 -9.07
N HIS A 68 1.99 -5.20 -7.87
CA HIS A 68 2.73 -4.83 -6.66
C HIS A 68 2.80 -5.93 -5.59
N VAL A 69 3.76 -5.77 -4.68
CA VAL A 69 3.87 -6.55 -3.44
C VAL A 69 3.79 -5.62 -2.24
N ARG A 70 2.98 -5.98 -1.25
CA ARG A 70 2.92 -5.30 0.05
C ARG A 70 3.78 -6.07 1.04
N ILE A 71 4.84 -5.45 1.55
CA ILE A 71 5.76 -6.05 2.51
C ILE A 71 5.29 -5.68 3.91
N ASN A 72 4.83 -6.68 4.66
CA ASN A 72 4.43 -6.53 6.05
C ASN A 72 5.70 -6.53 6.93
N ALA A 73 6.31 -5.35 7.12
CA ALA A 73 7.57 -5.23 7.84
C ALA A 73 7.34 -5.19 9.35
N LEU A 74 8.31 -5.73 10.12
CA LEU A 74 8.32 -5.70 11.58
C LEU A 74 9.58 -4.98 12.13
N PRO A 75 9.67 -3.64 12.00
CA PRO A 75 10.84 -2.88 12.44
C PRO A 75 11.07 -2.81 13.96
N PHE A 76 10.05 -2.96 14.82
CA PHE A 76 10.10 -2.57 16.23
C PHE A 76 11.10 -3.36 17.07
N GLU A 77 11.32 -4.64 16.76
CA GLU A 77 12.35 -5.48 17.42
C GLU A 77 13.73 -5.30 16.81
N ARG A 78 13.83 -4.52 15.74
CA ARG A 78 15.07 -4.20 15.03
C ARG A 78 15.61 -2.83 15.43
N ILE A 79 14.90 -2.11 16.30
CA ILE A 79 15.35 -0.83 16.86
C ILE A 79 16.38 -1.13 17.96
N GLY A 80 17.61 -0.67 17.78
CA GLY A 80 18.68 -0.78 18.74
C GLY A 80 18.53 0.19 19.93
N PRO A 81 19.39 0.08 20.95
CA PRO A 81 19.38 0.96 22.13
C PRO A 81 19.60 2.44 21.80
N ASP A 82 20.19 2.74 20.65
CA ASP A 82 20.40 4.09 20.12
C ASP A 82 19.16 4.66 19.41
N GLY A 83 18.05 3.91 19.36
CA GLY A 83 16.81 4.29 18.71
C GLY A 83 16.83 4.15 17.18
N ARG A 84 17.83 3.48 16.60
CA ARG A 84 17.95 3.29 15.14
C ARG A 84 17.66 1.86 14.73
N LEU A 85 17.15 1.68 13.52
CA LEU A 85 16.93 0.33 12.98
C LEU A 85 18.25 -0.36 12.60
N ASP A 86 18.32 -1.66 12.84
CA ASP A 86 19.43 -2.55 12.46
C ASP A 86 19.75 -2.42 10.97
N GLU A 87 20.99 -2.03 10.67
CA GLU A 87 21.50 -1.84 9.31
C GLU A 87 21.41 -3.10 8.43
N ARG A 88 21.59 -4.30 8.99
CA ARG A 88 21.47 -5.57 8.27
C ARG A 88 20.02 -5.86 7.91
N TRP A 89 19.09 -5.52 8.81
CA TRP A 89 17.66 -5.65 8.53
C TRP A 89 17.24 -4.67 7.43
N ILE A 90 17.67 -3.41 7.49
CA ILE A 90 17.42 -2.42 6.44
C ILE A 90 18.00 -2.88 5.10
N ALA A 91 19.23 -3.38 5.08
CA ALA A 91 19.85 -3.90 3.87
C ALA A 91 19.05 -5.08 3.27
N THR A 92 18.44 -5.91 4.11
CA THR A 92 17.57 -7.00 3.68
C THR A 92 16.27 -6.48 3.09
N LEU A 93 15.61 -5.53 3.75
CA LEU A 93 14.42 -4.85 3.22
C LEU A 93 14.71 -4.20 1.86
N ARG A 94 15.82 -3.47 1.72
CA ARG A 94 16.23 -2.85 0.45
C ARG A 94 16.44 -3.88 -0.66
N ARG A 95 17.21 -4.95 -0.40
CA ARG A 95 17.37 -6.04 -1.39
C ARG A 95 16.03 -6.64 -1.82
N THR A 96 15.08 -6.75 -0.92
CA THR A 96 13.72 -7.22 -1.20
C THR A 96 13.00 -6.28 -2.16
N ILE A 97 13.02 -4.98 -1.84
CA ILE A 97 12.43 -3.92 -2.66
C ILE A 97 13.07 -3.93 -4.05
N ASP A 98 14.40 -3.91 -4.13
CA ASP A 98 15.15 -3.92 -5.38
C ASP A 98 14.81 -5.15 -6.24
N THR A 99 14.68 -6.32 -5.61
CA THR A 99 14.33 -7.58 -6.29
C THR A 99 12.93 -7.52 -6.92
N ALA A 100 11.96 -6.93 -6.23
CA ALA A 100 10.61 -6.72 -6.74
C ALA A 100 10.57 -5.67 -7.86
N LEU A 101 11.22 -4.51 -7.65
CA LEU A 101 11.29 -3.42 -8.63
C LEU A 101 11.96 -3.86 -9.93
N ALA A 102 13.03 -4.65 -9.85
CA ALA A 102 13.73 -5.21 -11.02
C ALA A 102 12.83 -6.12 -11.88
N ARG A 103 11.72 -6.61 -11.32
CA ARG A 103 10.72 -7.45 -12.01
C ARG A 103 9.47 -6.68 -12.38
N GLY A 104 9.51 -5.35 -12.28
CA GLY A 104 8.39 -4.49 -12.62
C GLY A 104 7.23 -4.57 -11.65
N LEU A 105 7.46 -4.99 -10.40
CA LEU A 105 6.47 -4.93 -9.33
C LEU A 105 6.73 -3.69 -8.48
N SER A 106 5.70 -2.88 -8.26
CA SER A 106 5.75 -1.80 -7.26
C SER A 106 5.76 -2.40 -5.85
N VAL A 107 6.14 -1.61 -4.85
CA VAL A 107 6.23 -2.08 -3.45
C VAL A 107 5.50 -1.13 -2.51
N VAL A 108 4.69 -1.69 -1.61
CA VAL A 108 4.19 -0.99 -0.43
C VAL A 108 4.94 -1.51 0.79
N VAL A 109 5.64 -0.64 1.51
CA VAL A 109 6.32 -0.99 2.78
C VAL A 109 5.41 -0.59 3.94
N ASP A 110 4.92 -1.58 4.67
CA ASP A 110 4.00 -1.43 5.80
C ASP A 110 4.71 -1.69 7.14
N VAL A 111 4.37 -0.92 8.18
CA VAL A 111 4.72 -1.24 9.57
C VAL A 111 3.60 -2.08 10.18
N HIS A 112 3.89 -3.35 10.47
CA HIS A 112 2.87 -4.37 10.70
C HIS A 112 2.63 -4.73 12.17
N GLU A 113 3.28 -4.08 13.15
CA GLU A 113 3.12 -4.34 14.59
C GLU A 113 1.83 -3.78 15.22
N PHE A 114 0.71 -3.88 14.50
CA PHE A 114 -0.55 -3.28 14.91
C PHE A 114 -1.08 -3.80 16.25
N LEU A 115 -0.97 -5.11 16.53
CA LEU A 115 -1.40 -5.69 17.82
C LEU A 115 -0.62 -5.11 19.01
N PHE A 116 0.65 -4.76 18.82
CA PHE A 116 1.42 -4.06 19.85
C PHE A 116 0.88 -2.64 20.02
N CYS A 117 0.65 -1.91 18.93
CA CYS A 117 0.10 -0.56 18.96
C CYS A 117 -1.32 -0.48 19.54
N GLN A 118 -2.15 -1.49 19.30
CA GLN A 118 -3.49 -1.59 19.87
C GLN A 118 -3.48 -1.82 21.39
N ARG A 119 -2.42 -2.43 21.93
CA ARG A 119 -2.28 -2.72 23.37
C ARG A 119 -1.49 -1.64 24.12
N GLU A 120 -0.37 -1.20 23.54
CA GLU A 120 0.63 -0.32 24.16
C GLU A 120 0.85 0.96 23.33
N PRO A 121 -0.19 1.80 23.12
CA PRO A 121 -0.14 2.88 22.14
C PRO A 121 0.98 3.90 22.43
N THR A 122 1.24 4.23 23.70
CA THR A 122 2.31 5.16 24.07
C THR A 122 3.70 4.61 23.71
N ALA A 123 3.96 3.32 23.95
CA ALA A 123 5.23 2.70 23.58
C ALA A 123 5.33 2.52 22.06
N CYS A 124 4.20 2.25 21.39
CA CYS A 124 4.13 2.20 19.93
C CYS A 124 4.50 3.54 19.30
N GLU A 125 3.99 4.66 19.80
CA GLU A 125 4.33 6.00 19.28
C GLU A 125 5.85 6.22 19.23
N VAL A 126 6.57 5.89 20.31
CA VAL A 126 8.04 6.01 20.36
C VAL A 126 8.73 5.13 19.31
N LYS A 127 8.28 3.87 19.18
CA LYS A 127 8.86 2.93 18.22
C LYS A 127 8.52 3.28 16.77
N LEU A 128 7.32 3.83 16.54
CA LEU A 128 6.83 4.23 15.24
C LEU A 128 7.58 5.47 14.74
N ASP A 129 7.78 6.48 15.60
CA ASP A 129 8.60 7.66 15.31
C ASP A 129 10.04 7.26 14.94
N ALA A 130 10.64 6.33 15.70
CA ALA A 130 11.98 5.81 15.44
C ALA A 130 12.07 5.00 14.12
N ALA A 131 11.08 4.15 13.87
CA ALA A 131 10.98 3.37 12.64
C ALA A 131 10.84 4.29 11.43
N TRP A 132 9.88 5.22 11.42
CA TRP A 132 9.64 6.11 10.28
C TRP A 132 10.76 7.11 10.06
N SER A 133 11.39 7.63 11.11
CA SER A 133 12.57 8.49 10.95
C SER A 133 13.70 7.76 10.21
N THR A 134 13.90 6.48 10.51
CA THR A 134 14.92 5.68 9.82
C THR A 134 14.47 5.24 8.43
N LEU A 135 13.27 4.68 8.28
CA LEU A 135 12.74 4.19 7.00
C LEU A 135 12.60 5.31 5.97
N ALA A 136 12.04 6.46 6.36
CA ALA A 136 11.89 7.60 5.45
C ALA A 136 13.24 8.08 4.92
N LEU A 137 14.28 8.12 5.77
CA LEU A 137 15.63 8.46 5.32
C LEU A 137 16.20 7.37 4.39
N ARG A 138 16.12 6.12 4.82
CA ARG A 138 16.83 4.99 4.20
C ARG A 138 16.17 4.45 2.95
N LEU A 139 14.94 4.87 2.66
CA LEU A 139 14.21 4.53 1.45
C LEU A 139 13.87 5.79 0.62
N SER A 140 14.47 6.95 0.93
CA SER A 140 14.18 8.22 0.24
C SER A 140 14.61 8.22 -1.24
N ASP A 141 15.62 7.43 -1.59
CA ASP A 141 16.22 7.34 -2.93
C ASP A 141 15.38 6.53 -3.93
N TYR A 142 14.33 5.83 -3.48
CA TYR A 142 13.43 5.10 -4.37
C TYR A 142 12.49 6.02 -5.15
N ASP A 143 12.15 5.62 -6.37
CA ASP A 143 11.14 6.32 -7.19
C ASP A 143 9.70 6.04 -6.74
N ASP A 144 8.73 6.54 -7.50
CA ASP A 144 7.28 6.47 -7.20
C ASP A 144 6.70 5.06 -7.19
N ARG A 145 7.47 4.02 -7.55
CA ARG A 145 7.08 2.61 -7.44
C ARG A 145 7.19 2.07 -6.02
N VAL A 146 7.80 2.82 -5.10
CA VAL A 146 7.79 2.49 -3.66
C VAL A 146 6.84 3.43 -2.94
N ALA A 147 5.87 2.86 -2.23
CA ALA A 147 4.92 3.54 -1.36
C ALA A 147 5.13 3.08 0.10
N PHE A 148 4.69 3.91 1.04
CA PHE A 148 4.75 3.63 2.47
C PHE A 148 3.35 3.46 3.05
N GLU A 149 3.15 2.56 4.01
CA GLU A 149 1.92 2.44 4.79
C GLU A 149 2.25 2.60 6.27
N ILE A 150 1.70 3.66 6.90
CA ILE A 150 2.18 4.13 8.21
C ILE A 150 2.08 3.07 9.30
N LEU A 151 0.93 2.40 9.39
CA LEU A 151 0.66 1.36 10.37
C LEU A 151 -0.52 0.52 9.89
N ASN A 152 -0.35 -0.80 9.89
CA ASN A 152 -1.42 -1.76 9.68
C ASN A 152 -2.50 -1.62 10.76
N GLU A 153 -3.78 -1.77 10.41
CA GLU A 153 -4.91 -2.01 11.35
C GLU A 153 -4.86 -1.29 12.73
N PRO A 154 -4.73 0.05 12.79
CA PRO A 154 -4.78 0.77 14.07
C PRO A 154 -6.13 0.58 14.77
N GLY A 155 -6.17 0.58 16.09
CA GLY A 155 -7.39 0.33 16.87
C GLY A 155 -7.13 0.04 18.34
N GLY A 156 -8.09 -0.59 19.04
CA GLY A 156 -7.93 -0.90 20.47
C GLY A 156 -7.69 0.36 21.30
N ALA A 157 -6.62 0.39 22.09
CA ALA A 157 -6.19 1.58 22.84
C ALA A 157 -5.57 2.67 21.95
N MET A 158 -5.22 2.35 20.70
CA MET A 158 -4.96 3.32 19.63
C MET A 158 -6.30 3.72 18.97
N ASP A 159 -7.14 4.41 19.74
CA ASP A 159 -8.46 4.88 19.26
C ASP A 159 -8.35 5.89 18.10
N ALA A 160 -9.47 6.22 17.46
CA ALA A 160 -9.48 7.12 16.30
C ALA A 160 -8.89 8.52 16.60
N ALA A 161 -9.10 9.06 17.80
CA ALA A 161 -8.59 10.38 18.16
C ALA A 161 -7.07 10.37 18.33
N ARG A 162 -6.52 9.34 18.99
CA ARG A 162 -5.09 9.12 19.12
C ARG A 162 -4.47 8.81 17.76
N TRP A 163 -5.05 7.87 17.00
CA TRP A 163 -4.56 7.47 15.70
C TRP A 163 -4.43 8.67 14.75
N ASN A 164 -5.42 9.54 14.65
CA ASN A 164 -5.33 10.72 13.79
C ASN A 164 -4.17 11.67 14.18
N ARG A 165 -3.83 11.79 15.48
CA ARG A 165 -2.67 12.57 15.90
C ARG A 165 -1.35 11.89 15.52
N VAL A 166 -1.27 10.58 15.73
CA VAL A 166 -0.08 9.78 15.39
C VAL A 166 0.13 9.78 13.88
N LEU A 167 -0.90 9.47 13.09
CA LEU A 167 -0.89 9.52 11.63
C LEU A 167 -0.36 10.86 11.12
N ALA A 168 -0.88 11.99 11.62
CA ALA A 168 -0.43 13.31 11.18
C ALA A 168 1.05 13.56 11.51
N ARG A 169 1.52 13.11 12.69
CA ARG A 169 2.92 13.23 13.11
C ARG A 169 3.85 12.38 12.26
N GLU A 170 3.53 11.11 12.05
CA GLU A 170 4.34 10.20 11.23
C GLU A 170 4.35 10.61 9.76
N LEU A 171 3.21 11.06 9.23
CA LEU A 171 3.11 11.60 7.88
C LEU A 171 4.01 12.83 7.72
N ALA A 172 4.01 13.76 8.69
CA ALA A 172 4.93 14.88 8.67
C ALA A 172 6.41 14.42 8.70
N THR A 173 6.72 13.37 9.47
CA THR A 173 8.06 12.76 9.48
C THR A 173 8.47 12.20 8.12
N ILE A 174 7.58 11.48 7.46
CA ILE A 174 7.82 10.97 6.10
C ILE A 174 8.03 12.14 5.13
N ARG A 175 7.12 13.13 5.13
CA ARG A 175 7.11 14.24 4.16
C ARG A 175 8.37 15.10 4.21
N ARG A 176 9.08 15.20 5.34
CA ARG A 176 10.37 15.92 5.44
C ARG A 176 11.43 15.41 4.46
N LEU A 177 11.46 14.10 4.21
CA LEU A 177 12.46 13.45 3.35
C LEU A 177 11.84 12.86 2.07
N ASN A 178 10.51 12.75 2.04
CA ASN A 178 9.75 12.10 0.98
C ASN A 178 8.50 12.95 0.63
N PRO A 179 8.67 14.15 0.04
CA PRO A 179 7.58 15.09 -0.15
C PRO A 179 6.47 14.56 -1.07
N HIS A 180 6.81 13.72 -2.05
CA HIS A 180 5.87 13.20 -3.07
C HIS A 180 5.65 11.68 -3.02
N ARG A 181 6.21 11.00 -2.02
CA ARG A 181 6.05 9.54 -1.84
C ARG A 181 4.58 9.23 -1.63
N LYS A 182 4.04 8.22 -2.32
CA LYS A 182 2.69 7.75 -2.00
C LYS A 182 2.66 7.15 -0.60
N VAL A 183 1.73 7.61 0.24
CA VAL A 183 1.55 7.11 1.60
C VAL A 183 0.13 6.55 1.74
N VAL A 184 0.04 5.25 2.02
CA VAL A 184 -1.18 4.55 2.34
C VAL A 184 -1.54 4.82 3.79
N VAL A 185 -2.79 5.25 4.01
CA VAL A 185 -3.35 5.55 5.32
C VAL A 185 -4.76 4.98 5.42
N GLY A 186 -5.10 4.41 6.57
CA GLY A 186 -6.43 3.86 6.84
C GLY A 186 -7.03 4.40 8.13
N PRO A 187 -8.34 4.20 8.34
CA PRO A 187 -8.98 4.55 9.61
C PRO A 187 -8.50 3.65 10.74
N ALA A 188 -8.75 4.07 11.98
CA ALA A 188 -8.71 3.16 13.12
C ALA A 188 -9.76 2.04 12.97
N GLU A 189 -9.88 1.17 13.99
CA GLU A 189 -10.77 0.00 13.96
C GLU A 189 -10.36 -0.99 12.86
N GLY A 190 -9.06 -1.26 12.75
CA GLY A 190 -8.53 -2.30 11.88
C GLY A 190 -8.60 -1.95 10.40
N ASN A 191 -8.41 -0.69 10.01
CA ASN A 191 -8.57 -0.22 8.64
C ASN A 191 -9.97 -0.54 8.05
N HIS A 192 -11.00 -0.68 8.90
CA HIS A 192 -12.33 -1.05 8.44
C HIS A 192 -13.04 0.11 7.72
N PHE A 193 -13.68 -0.15 6.57
CA PHE A 193 -14.29 0.89 5.74
C PHE A 193 -15.39 1.69 6.47
N ALA A 194 -16.10 1.07 7.41
CA ALA A 194 -17.12 1.75 8.21
C ALA A 194 -16.57 2.87 9.12
N ALA A 195 -15.26 2.85 9.41
CA ALA A 195 -14.58 3.84 10.22
C ALA A 195 -13.99 5.00 9.41
N LEU A 196 -14.14 5.02 8.08
CA LEU A 196 -13.59 6.06 7.19
C LEU A 196 -14.02 7.49 7.58
N SER A 197 -15.24 7.66 8.08
CA SER A 197 -15.75 8.97 8.53
C SER A 197 -14.99 9.55 9.73
N LYS A 198 -14.23 8.71 10.46
CA LYS A 198 -13.41 9.10 11.62
C LYS A 198 -11.97 9.43 11.21
N LEU A 199 -11.55 9.12 9.99
CA LEU A 199 -10.19 9.38 9.48
C LEU A 199 -10.05 10.87 9.14
N LYS A 200 -9.01 11.52 9.67
CA LYS A 200 -8.69 12.92 9.42
C LYS A 200 -7.37 13.00 8.65
N LEU A 201 -7.41 13.64 7.49
CA LEU A 201 -6.26 13.79 6.60
C LEU A 201 -5.99 15.26 6.32
N PRO A 202 -4.73 15.66 6.10
CA PRO A 202 -4.40 17.00 5.60
C PRO A 202 -5.11 17.26 4.27
N ALA A 203 -5.82 18.37 4.17
CA ALA A 203 -6.67 18.68 3.01
C ALA A 203 -5.85 19.03 1.76
N GLU A 204 -4.57 19.33 1.93
CA GLU A 204 -3.62 19.77 0.91
C GLU A 204 -2.72 18.64 0.38
N ASP A 205 -2.58 17.52 1.11
CA ASP A 205 -1.75 16.40 0.65
C ASP A 205 -2.47 15.63 -0.46
N ARG A 206 -1.82 15.50 -1.63
CA ARG A 206 -2.35 14.83 -2.84
C ARG A 206 -1.64 13.49 -3.11
N ASP A 207 -0.73 13.11 -2.23
CA ASP A 207 0.08 11.90 -2.33
C ASP A 207 -0.36 10.84 -1.30
N LEU A 208 -1.59 10.95 -0.81
CA LEU A 208 -2.22 9.97 0.08
C LEU A 208 -3.06 8.96 -0.71
N LEU A 209 -3.00 7.71 -0.26
CA LEU A 209 -3.84 6.62 -0.72
C LEU A 209 -4.65 6.09 0.47
N ILE A 210 -5.95 5.84 0.29
CA ILE A 210 -6.77 5.29 1.35
C ILE A 210 -6.67 3.75 1.33
N GLY A 211 -6.17 3.18 2.43
CA GLY A 211 -6.12 1.74 2.67
C GLY A 211 -7.30 1.28 3.52
N VAL A 212 -8.04 0.28 3.04
CA VAL A 212 -9.08 -0.42 3.81
C VAL A 212 -8.88 -1.93 3.74
N HIS A 213 -9.18 -2.63 4.82
CA HIS A 213 -9.15 -4.09 4.87
C HIS A 213 -10.58 -4.61 4.79
N TYR A 214 -10.84 -5.49 3.82
CA TYR A 214 -12.18 -5.99 3.55
C TYR A 214 -12.24 -7.50 3.76
N TYR A 215 -12.77 -7.90 4.91
CA TYR A 215 -12.98 -9.29 5.27
C TYR A 215 -14.45 -9.59 5.58
N GLU A 216 -15.40 -8.86 4.99
CA GLU A 216 -16.82 -9.09 5.25
C GLU A 216 -17.45 -10.15 4.32
N PRO A 217 -18.31 -11.06 4.83
CA PRO A 217 -18.72 -11.22 6.23
C PRO A 217 -17.60 -11.83 7.10
N PHE A 218 -17.27 -11.19 8.24
CA PHE A 218 -16.13 -11.59 9.08
C PHE A 218 -16.17 -13.07 9.51
N ARG A 219 -17.35 -13.56 9.91
CA ARG A 219 -17.56 -14.97 10.28
C ARG A 219 -17.29 -15.97 9.17
N PHE A 220 -17.46 -15.57 7.90
CA PHE A 220 -17.19 -16.43 6.76
C PHE A 220 -15.71 -16.44 6.41
N THR A 221 -15.08 -15.27 6.37
CA THR A 221 -13.66 -15.12 5.97
C THR A 221 -12.68 -15.66 6.99
N HIS A 222 -13.08 -15.76 8.27
CA HIS A 222 -12.22 -16.15 9.39
C HIS A 222 -12.51 -17.56 9.95
N GLN A 223 -13.21 -18.41 9.20
CA GLN A 223 -13.43 -19.80 9.62
C GLN A 223 -12.08 -20.52 9.79
N GLY A 224 -11.86 -21.11 10.95
CA GLY A 224 -10.62 -21.82 11.28
C GLY A 224 -9.43 -20.92 11.60
N ALA A 225 -9.60 -19.59 11.64
CA ALA A 225 -8.56 -18.67 12.09
C ALA A 225 -8.49 -18.69 13.63
N PRO A 226 -7.43 -19.27 14.25
CA PRO A 226 -7.40 -19.49 15.72
C PRO A 226 -7.35 -18.20 16.54
N TRP A 227 -7.01 -17.09 15.89
CA TRP A 227 -6.95 -15.76 16.47
C TRP A 227 -8.28 -15.00 16.34
N ALA A 228 -9.17 -15.41 15.44
CA ALA A 228 -10.50 -14.83 15.33
C ALA A 228 -11.38 -15.46 16.42
N ARG A 229 -11.71 -14.67 17.45
CA ARG A 229 -12.70 -15.06 18.46
C ARG A 229 -14.10 -14.89 17.85
N LEU A 230 -14.55 -15.88 17.06
CA LEU A 230 -15.85 -15.90 16.38
C LEU A 230 -16.99 -16.45 17.25
#